data_AF-A0A8T1LY77-F1
#
_entry.id   AF-A0A8T1LY77-F1
#
_cell.length_a   1.000
_cell.length_b   1.000
_cell.length_c   1.000
_cell.angle_alpha   90.00
_cell.angle_beta   90.00
_cell.angle_gamma   90.00
#
_symmetry.space_group_name_H-M   'P 1'
#
loop_
_entity.id
_entity.type
_entity.pdbx_description
1 polymer ?
#
loop_
_entity_poly.entity_id
_entity_poly.type
_entity_poly.pdbx_seq_one_letter_code
_entity_poly.pdbx_strand_id
1 'polypeptide(L)'
;MTDKGEDATTISIEVAQEPATRILGFAPLQLSDDIYNVVNDNLGRMIDDFGEKLLERYQTKLDPSRVEKLLNVCKYKLQHQQDYLFDEFDKYLVGDLLSVDPNVVLDEDRCQLTYSEKKAHLVEARIDTYTKRLVALNACSTLLDQRLAELRRIEKNLASFNRLLSDTVQTSFGVDSIDDLCLLVLERTKSLMRLCSEFRDGFDI
;
A
#
# COMPACT_ATOMS: atom_id res chain seq x y z
N MET A 1 -19.22 53.99 -24.90
CA MET A 1 -19.20 52.52 -25.11
C MET A 1 -17.75 52.12 -25.05
N THR A 2 -17.28 51.80 -23.85
CA THR A 2 -15.89 51.45 -23.58
C THR A 2 -15.75 49.94 -23.73
N ASP A 3 -15.06 49.59 -24.80
CA ASP A 3 -14.44 48.30 -25.07
C ASP A 3 -13.62 47.88 -23.84
N LYS A 4 -14.14 46.92 -23.07
CA LYS A 4 -13.38 46.28 -22.00
C LYS A 4 -12.64 45.14 -22.67
N GLY A 5 -11.37 45.38 -22.99
CA GLY A 5 -10.43 44.31 -23.27
C GLY A 5 -10.48 43.32 -22.12
N GLU A 6 -10.93 42.11 -22.41
CA GLU A 6 -10.80 40.97 -21.53
C GLU A 6 -9.31 40.81 -21.21
N ASP A 7 -8.96 40.91 -19.93
CA ASP A 7 -7.65 40.52 -19.42
C ASP A 7 -7.50 39.01 -19.66
N ALA A 8 -7.09 38.64 -20.87
CA ALA A 8 -6.79 37.27 -21.24
C ALA A 8 -5.61 36.81 -20.37
N THR A 9 -5.93 36.10 -19.30
CA THR A 9 -4.94 35.52 -18.41
C THR A 9 -4.21 34.46 -19.24
N THR A 10 -3.00 34.77 -19.72
CA THR A 10 -2.20 33.83 -20.50
C THR A 10 -1.76 32.67 -19.58
N ILE A 11 -2.43 31.53 -19.72
CA ILE A 11 -2.07 30.30 -19.02
C ILE A 11 -1.00 29.59 -19.86
N SER A 12 0.04 29.06 -19.23
CA SER A 12 1.03 28.26 -19.93
C SER A 12 0.40 26.97 -20.47
N ILE A 13 0.84 26.54 -21.65
CA ILE A 13 0.34 25.35 -22.33
C ILE A 13 0.45 24.10 -21.44
N GLU A 14 1.54 24.00 -20.66
CA GLU A 14 1.77 22.91 -19.69
C GLU A 14 0.65 22.83 -18.64
N VAL A 15 0.23 23.98 -18.10
CA VAL A 15 -0.83 24.05 -17.08
C VAL A 15 -2.20 23.79 -17.70
N ALA A 16 -2.42 24.22 -18.94
CA ALA A 16 -3.67 23.97 -19.66
C ALA A 16 -3.89 22.47 -19.97
N GLN A 17 -2.81 21.70 -20.13
CA GLN A 17 -2.87 20.27 -20.46
C GLN A 17 -2.83 19.35 -19.26
N GLU A 18 -2.48 19.84 -18.07
CA GLU A 18 -2.35 19.02 -16.87
C GLU A 18 -3.64 18.22 -16.56
N PRO A 19 -4.86 18.81 -16.60
CA PRO A 19 -6.08 18.06 -16.32
C PRO A 19 -6.32 16.95 -17.35
N ALA A 20 -6.13 17.25 -18.62
CA ALA A 20 -6.27 16.27 -19.71
C ALA A 20 -5.24 15.14 -19.58
N THR A 21 -4.01 15.48 -19.20
CA THR A 21 -2.92 14.53 -19.00
C THR A 21 -3.23 13.55 -17.87
N ARG A 22 -3.80 14.03 -16.75
CA ARG A 22 -4.22 13.15 -15.65
C ARG A 22 -5.32 12.17 -16.07
N ILE A 23 -6.29 12.61 -16.87
CA ILE A 23 -7.39 11.75 -17.33
C ILE A 23 -6.90 10.71 -18.34
N LEU A 24 -6.09 11.14 -19.31
CA LEU A 24 -5.71 10.33 -20.47
C LEU A 24 -4.47 9.45 -20.21
N GLY A 25 -3.65 9.82 -19.24
CA GLY A 25 -2.36 9.17 -18.95
C GLY A 25 -1.24 9.54 -19.92
N PHE A 26 -1.47 10.50 -20.83
CA PHE A 26 -0.47 11.05 -21.74
C PHE A 26 -0.78 12.53 -22.01
N ALA A 27 0.24 13.31 -22.39
CA ALA A 27 0.07 14.72 -22.73
C ALA A 27 -0.47 14.89 -24.16
N PRO A 28 -1.53 15.70 -24.38
CA PRO A 28 -2.09 15.94 -25.72
C PRO A 28 -1.07 16.35 -26.80
N LEU A 29 -0.09 17.20 -26.48
CA LEU A 29 0.95 17.57 -27.45
C LEU A 29 1.94 16.45 -27.74
N GLN A 30 2.21 15.57 -26.78
CA GLN A 30 3.04 14.39 -27.03
C GLN A 30 2.39 13.51 -28.11
N LEU A 31 1.07 13.35 -28.08
CA LEU A 31 0.34 12.65 -29.14
C LEU A 31 0.51 13.33 -30.50
N SER A 32 0.45 14.67 -30.53
CA SER A 32 0.65 15.42 -31.77
C SER A 32 2.06 15.24 -32.32
N ASP A 33 3.08 15.33 -31.47
CA ASP A 33 4.48 15.10 -31.84
C ASP A 33 4.69 13.68 -32.40
N ASP A 34 4.12 12.68 -31.75
CA ASP A 34 4.21 11.28 -32.21
C ASP A 34 3.55 11.10 -33.58
N ILE A 35 2.38 11.71 -33.80
CA ILE A 35 1.70 11.71 -35.11
C ILE A 35 2.54 12.47 -36.14
N TYR A 36 3.09 13.64 -35.79
CA TYR A 36 3.94 14.44 -36.68
C TYR A 36 5.12 13.63 -37.19
N ASN A 37 5.83 12.96 -36.28
CA ASN A 37 6.99 12.13 -36.62
C ASN A 37 6.60 11.01 -37.62
N VAL A 38 5.49 10.31 -37.36
CA VAL A 38 5.01 9.26 -38.27
C VAL A 38 4.62 9.83 -39.63
N VAL A 39 3.95 10.97 -39.68
CA VAL A 39 3.54 11.59 -40.95
C VAL A 39 4.77 12.10 -41.73
N ASN A 40 5.74 12.71 -41.05
CA ASN A 40 6.97 13.20 -41.67
C ASN A 40 7.80 12.06 -42.27
N ASP A 41 7.97 10.95 -41.54
CA ASP A 41 8.69 9.77 -42.02
C ASP A 41 8.00 9.12 -43.24
N ASN A 42 6.67 9.11 -43.26
CA ASN A 42 5.90 8.59 -44.39
C ASN A 42 5.97 9.52 -45.60
N LEU A 43 5.91 10.84 -45.39
CA LEU A 43 6.02 11.85 -46.42
C LEU A 43 7.40 11.79 -47.10
N GLY A 44 8.46 11.70 -46.30
CA GLY A 44 9.83 11.54 -46.79
C GLY A 44 9.97 10.31 -47.70
N ARG A 45 9.53 9.14 -47.22
CA ARG A 45 9.54 7.89 -48.00
C ARG A 45 8.73 7.99 -49.29
N MET A 46 7.54 8.58 -49.25
CA MET A 46 6.70 8.75 -50.45
C MET A 46 7.37 9.63 -51.51
N ILE A 47 8.09 10.68 -51.11
CA ILE A 47 8.81 11.56 -52.04
C ILE A 47 10.01 10.82 -52.64
N ASP A 48 10.73 10.03 -51.85
CA ASP A 48 11.85 9.23 -52.33
C ASP A 48 11.38 8.15 -53.33
N ASP A 49 10.31 7.42 -53.00
CA ASP A 49 9.65 6.46 -53.90
C ASP A 49 9.18 7.11 -55.21
N PHE A 50 8.67 8.34 -55.13
CA PHE A 50 8.28 9.12 -56.30
C PHE A 50 9.50 9.42 -57.18
N GLY A 51 10.63 9.80 -56.58
CA GLY A 51 11.90 10.02 -57.26
C GLY A 51 12.41 8.79 -58.00
N GLU A 52 12.43 7.64 -57.33
CA GLU A 52 12.87 6.37 -57.91
C GLU A 52 12.02 5.97 -59.12
N LYS A 53 10.69 6.02 -58.99
CA LYS A 53 9.75 5.71 -60.09
C LYS A 53 9.92 6.66 -61.28
N LEU A 54 10.27 7.92 -61.03
CA LEU A 54 10.49 8.91 -62.08
C LEU A 54 11.77 8.60 -62.87
N LEU A 55 12.84 8.22 -62.17
CA LEU A 55 14.10 7.78 -62.80
C LEU A 55 13.93 6.45 -63.54
N GLU A 56 13.21 5.49 -62.97
CA GLU A 56 12.95 4.19 -63.59
C GLU A 56 12.16 4.33 -64.91
N ARG A 57 11.16 5.22 -64.92
CA ARG A 57 10.28 5.42 -66.08
C ARG A 57 10.89 6.26 -67.19
N TYR A 58 11.72 7.25 -66.84
CA TYR A 58 12.26 8.21 -67.80
C TYR A 58 13.76 8.03 -68.09
N GLN A 59 14.45 7.14 -67.35
CA GLN A 59 15.83 6.66 -67.56
C GLN A 59 16.79 7.70 -68.14
N THR A 60 17.07 7.63 -69.44
CA THR A 60 18.05 8.47 -70.15
C THR A 60 17.54 9.86 -70.53
N LYS A 61 16.24 10.13 -70.39
CA LYS A 61 15.63 11.42 -70.74
C LYS A 61 15.68 12.43 -69.60
N LEU A 62 15.90 11.98 -68.37
CA LEU A 62 15.98 12.84 -67.20
C LEU A 62 17.35 12.74 -66.55
N ASP A 63 17.97 13.90 -66.35
CA ASP A 63 19.19 14.04 -65.58
C ASP A 63 18.88 13.79 -64.08
N PRO A 64 19.54 12.80 -63.43
CA PRO A 64 19.36 12.52 -62.01
C PRO A 64 19.53 13.74 -61.12
N SER A 65 20.45 14.66 -61.46
CA SER A 65 20.70 15.87 -60.68
C SER A 65 19.50 16.82 -60.65
N ARG A 66 18.71 16.83 -61.72
CA ARG A 66 17.49 17.65 -61.82
C ARG A 66 16.33 17.03 -61.07
N VAL A 67 16.25 15.69 -61.04
CA VAL A 67 15.25 14.96 -60.23
C VAL A 67 15.51 15.21 -58.76
N GLU A 68 16.75 15.07 -58.31
CA GLU A 68 17.12 15.33 -56.91
C GLU A 68 16.76 16.76 -56.47
N LYS A 69 17.04 17.76 -57.31
CA LYS A 69 16.62 19.15 -57.04
C LYS A 69 15.09 19.29 -56.94
N LEU A 70 14.33 18.62 -57.81
CA LEU A 70 12.87 18.62 -57.74
C LEU A 70 12.38 17.99 -56.44
N LEU A 71 12.92 16.83 -56.04
CA LEU A 71 12.56 16.14 -54.81
C LEU A 71 12.84 17.02 -53.59
N ASN A 72 13.99 17.70 -53.55
CA ASN A 72 14.33 18.61 -52.46
C ASN A 72 13.35 19.79 -52.37
N VAL A 73 12.92 20.35 -53.51
CA VAL A 73 11.88 21.41 -53.53
C VAL A 73 10.53 20.87 -53.05
N CYS A 74 10.16 19.65 -53.45
CA CYS A 74 8.94 18.99 -52.99
C CYS A 74 8.96 18.74 -51.48
N LYS A 75 10.06 18.17 -50.95
CA LYS A 75 10.26 17.96 -49.50
C LYS A 75 10.09 19.27 -48.74
N TYR A 76 10.82 20.30 -49.14
CA TYR A 76 10.76 21.61 -48.47
C TYR A 76 9.35 22.21 -48.46
N LYS A 77 8.65 22.20 -49.60
CA LYS A 77 7.29 22.78 -49.69
C LYS A 77 6.26 21.98 -48.91
N LEU A 78 6.32 20.65 -48.98
CA LEU A 78 5.36 19.78 -48.29
C LEU A 78 5.58 19.80 -46.78
N GLN A 79 6.84 19.82 -46.34
CA GLN A 79 7.18 19.94 -44.93
C GLN A 79 6.70 21.27 -44.34
N HIS A 80 6.92 22.39 -45.03
CA HIS A 80 6.39 23.68 -44.56
C HIS A 80 4.85 23.70 -44.46
N GLN A 81 4.14 23.06 -45.40
CA GLN A 81 2.68 22.93 -45.31
C GLN A 81 2.25 22.01 -44.18
N GLN A 82 3.01 20.93 -43.95
CA GLN A 82 2.79 20.01 -42.83
C GLN A 82 2.92 20.76 -41.51
N ASP A 83 4.01 21.51 -41.30
CA ASP A 83 4.25 22.27 -40.07
C ASP A 83 3.06 23.19 -39.75
N TYR A 84 2.58 23.95 -40.74
CA TYR A 84 1.42 24.83 -40.57
C TYR A 84 0.13 24.07 -40.19
N LEU A 85 -0.11 22.91 -40.80
CA LEU A 85 -1.29 22.09 -40.51
C LEU A 85 -1.19 21.46 -39.11
N PHE A 86 0.01 21.07 -38.67
CA PHE A 86 0.22 20.53 -37.33
C PHE A 86 0.13 21.60 -36.24
N ASP A 87 0.56 22.84 -36.50
CA ASP A 87 0.31 23.97 -35.60
C ASP A 87 -1.20 24.20 -35.36
N GLU A 88 -2.02 24.08 -36.40
CA GLU A 88 -3.48 24.16 -36.27
C GLU A 88 -4.07 22.92 -35.59
N PHE A 89 -3.51 21.75 -35.84
CA PHE A 89 -3.90 20.50 -35.18
C PHE A 89 -3.61 20.55 -33.68
N ASP A 90 -2.48 21.11 -33.25
CA ASP A 90 -2.13 21.34 -31.85
C ASP A 90 -3.15 22.23 -31.15
N LYS A 91 -3.52 23.35 -31.79
CA LYS A 91 -4.54 24.26 -31.26
C LYS A 91 -5.88 23.55 -31.09
N TYR A 92 -6.27 22.72 -32.06
CA TYR A 92 -7.50 21.96 -32.01
C TYR A 92 -7.47 20.88 -30.90
N LEU A 93 -6.37 20.13 -30.79
CA LEU A 93 -6.19 19.11 -29.76
C LEU A 93 -6.32 19.69 -28.37
N VAL A 94 -5.63 20.80 -28.10
CA VAL A 94 -5.55 21.41 -26.77
C VAL A 94 -6.75 22.29 -26.46
N GLY A 95 -7.31 22.96 -27.48
CA GLY A 95 -8.41 23.91 -27.32
C GLY A 95 -9.79 23.26 -27.29
N ASP A 96 -10.06 22.32 -28.20
CA ASP A 96 -11.41 21.83 -28.44
C ASP A 96 -11.58 20.34 -28.11
N LEU A 97 -10.64 19.49 -28.54
CA LEU A 97 -10.85 18.04 -28.50
C LEU A 97 -10.53 17.42 -27.13
N LEU A 98 -9.37 17.76 -26.57
CA LEU A 98 -8.85 17.22 -25.32
C LEU A 98 -8.82 18.27 -24.21
N SER A 99 -9.54 19.38 -24.38
CA SER A 99 -9.69 20.38 -23.33
C SER A 99 -10.61 19.86 -22.22
N VAL A 100 -10.23 20.17 -20.98
CA VAL A 100 -11.07 19.93 -19.81
C VAL A 100 -11.60 21.28 -19.36
N ASP A 101 -12.92 21.39 -19.19
CA ASP A 101 -13.56 22.63 -18.73
C ASP A 101 -12.97 23.05 -17.37
N PRO A 102 -12.54 24.31 -17.20
CA PRO A 102 -11.94 24.79 -15.95
C PRO A 102 -12.85 24.64 -14.72
N ASN A 103 -14.16 24.54 -14.91
CA ASN A 103 -15.15 24.38 -13.83
C ASN A 103 -15.42 22.92 -13.47
N VAL A 104 -14.82 21.97 -14.18
CA VAL A 104 -14.97 20.54 -13.92
C VAL A 104 -13.89 20.09 -12.95
N VAL A 105 -14.32 19.52 -11.83
CA VAL A 105 -13.43 18.89 -10.86
C VAL A 105 -13.36 17.40 -11.19
N LEU A 106 -12.13 16.90 -11.36
CA LEU A 106 -11.90 15.47 -11.57
C LEU A 106 -12.31 14.67 -10.34
N ASP A 107 -12.74 13.43 -10.55
CA ASP A 107 -13.22 12.57 -9.46
C ASP A 107 -12.16 12.37 -8.36
N GLU A 108 -10.88 12.34 -8.72
CA GLU A 108 -9.73 12.26 -7.81
C GLU A 108 -9.62 13.49 -6.89
N ASP A 109 -9.95 14.66 -7.42
CA ASP A 109 -9.86 15.94 -6.72
C ASP A 109 -11.13 16.29 -5.95
N ARG A 110 -12.19 15.46 -6.00
CA ARG A 110 -13.42 15.66 -5.20
C ARG A 110 -13.15 15.74 -3.70
N CYS A 111 -12.09 15.09 -3.20
CA CYS A 111 -11.72 15.16 -1.80
C CYS A 111 -11.36 16.60 -1.37
N GLN A 112 -10.85 17.43 -2.30
CA GLN A 112 -10.48 18.82 -2.05
C GLN A 112 -11.72 19.71 -1.85
N LEU A 113 -12.88 19.36 -2.43
CA LEU A 113 -14.13 20.12 -2.29
C LEU A 113 -14.76 20.05 -0.90
N THR A 114 -14.38 19.06 -0.09
CA THR A 114 -15.04 18.77 1.20
C THR A 114 -14.14 19.03 2.41
N TYR A 115 -12.97 19.62 2.20
CA TYR A 115 -12.07 19.97 3.29
C TYR A 115 -12.75 20.95 4.27
N SER A 116 -12.69 20.61 5.55
CA SER A 116 -13.07 21.50 6.63
C SER A 116 -12.02 21.39 7.71
N GLU A 117 -11.34 22.50 8.00
CA GLU A 117 -10.30 22.59 9.03
C GLU A 117 -10.79 22.07 10.39
N LYS A 118 -12.05 22.34 10.73
CA LYS A 118 -12.70 21.80 11.94
C LYS A 118 -12.78 20.28 11.95
N LYS A 119 -13.09 19.65 10.81
CA LYS A 119 -13.12 18.18 10.70
C LYS A 119 -11.70 17.60 10.76
N ALA A 120 -10.73 18.25 10.14
CA ALA A 120 -9.33 17.82 10.17
C ALA A 120 -8.78 17.78 11.61
N HIS A 121 -8.94 18.86 12.37
CA HIS A 121 -8.52 18.91 13.78
C HIS A 121 -9.25 17.88 14.66
N LEU A 122 -10.55 17.63 14.40
CA LEU A 122 -11.29 16.60 15.12
C LEU A 122 -10.72 15.20 14.84
N VAL A 123 -10.38 14.91 13.59
CA VAL A 123 -9.77 13.63 13.20
C VAL A 123 -8.39 13.49 13.84
N GLU A 124 -7.57 14.53 13.81
CA GLU A 124 -6.23 14.53 14.42
C GLU A 124 -6.29 14.30 15.94
N ALA A 125 -7.19 14.98 16.65
CA ALA A 125 -7.42 14.76 18.07
C ALA A 125 -7.88 13.32 18.39
N ARG A 126 -8.70 12.72 17.51
CA ARG A 126 -9.11 11.32 17.64
C ARG A 126 -7.94 10.37 17.41
N ILE A 127 -7.09 10.64 16.41
CA ILE A 127 -5.88 9.85 16.14
C ILE A 127 -4.95 9.85 17.36
N ASP A 128 -4.68 11.02 17.94
CA ASP A 128 -3.85 11.14 19.15
C ASP A 128 -4.46 10.37 20.33
N THR A 129 -5.77 10.50 20.54
CA THR A 129 -6.49 9.78 21.59
C THR A 129 -6.38 8.25 21.42
N TYR A 130 -6.60 7.74 20.21
CA TYR A 130 -6.51 6.30 19.96
C TYR A 130 -5.07 5.79 20.07
N THR A 131 -4.09 6.57 19.63
CA THR A 131 -2.67 6.23 19.76
C THR A 131 -2.28 6.07 21.23
N LYS A 132 -2.67 7.02 22.09
CA LYS A 132 -2.45 6.92 23.55
C LYS A 132 -3.11 5.69 24.17
N ARG A 133 -4.34 5.36 23.75
CA ARG A 133 -5.04 4.15 24.21
C ARG A 133 -4.33 2.88 23.78
N LEU A 134 -3.78 2.85 22.57
CA LEU A 134 -3.06 1.69 22.02
C LEU A 134 -1.76 1.45 22.80
N VAL A 135 -1.02 2.50 23.14
CA VAL A 135 0.16 2.41 24.01
C VAL A 135 -0.21 1.86 25.39
N ALA A 136 -1.29 2.36 26.01
CA ALA A 136 -1.76 1.85 27.30
C ALA A 136 -2.17 0.37 27.22
N LEU A 137 -2.88 -0.02 26.16
CA LEU A 137 -3.32 -1.40 25.95
C LEU A 137 -2.13 -2.35 25.75
N ASN A 138 -1.10 -1.93 25.02
CA ASN A 138 0.14 -2.68 24.87
C ASN A 138 0.86 -2.85 26.22
N ALA A 139 0.92 -1.81 27.05
CA ALA A 139 1.49 -1.90 28.39
C ALA A 139 0.68 -2.85 29.30
N CYS A 140 -0.64 -2.87 29.18
CA CYS A 140 -1.48 -3.85 29.88
C CYS A 140 -1.21 -5.28 29.37
N SER A 141 -1.07 -5.47 28.06
CA SER A 141 -0.77 -6.78 27.47
C SER A 141 0.55 -7.34 27.97
N THR A 142 1.61 -6.53 27.98
CA THR A 142 2.93 -6.98 28.47
C THR A 142 2.89 -7.31 29.96
N LEU A 143 2.14 -6.56 30.77
CA LEU A 143 1.94 -6.87 32.18
C LEU A 143 1.17 -8.18 32.37
N LEU A 144 0.13 -8.43 31.57
CA LEU A 144 -0.61 -9.69 31.60
C LEU A 144 0.29 -10.88 31.23
N ASP A 145 1.14 -10.74 30.22
CA ASP A 145 2.09 -11.79 29.82
C ASP A 145 3.10 -12.10 30.94
N GLN A 146 3.61 -11.06 31.62
CA GLN A 146 4.47 -11.23 32.79
C GLN A 146 3.74 -11.98 33.92
N ARG A 147 2.51 -11.60 34.24
CA ARG A 147 1.70 -12.27 35.28
C ARG A 147 1.38 -13.72 34.92
N LEU A 148 1.09 -14.00 33.66
CA LEU A 148 0.88 -15.37 33.19
C LEU A 148 2.15 -16.22 33.32
N ALA A 149 3.32 -15.65 33.03
CA ALA A 149 4.59 -16.34 33.21
C ALA A 149 4.89 -16.63 34.70
N GLU A 150 4.60 -15.68 35.59
CA GLU A 150 4.69 -15.87 37.04
C GLU A 150 3.76 -17.00 37.53
N LEU A 151 2.50 -17.00 37.11
CA LEU A 151 1.53 -18.04 37.48
C LEU A 151 1.99 -19.43 37.03
N ARG A 152 2.47 -19.56 35.79
CA ARG A 152 3.03 -20.84 35.28
C ARG A 152 4.23 -21.31 36.09
N ARG A 153 5.07 -20.39 36.58
CA ARG A 153 6.19 -20.73 37.46
C ARG A 153 5.70 -21.24 38.82
N ILE A 154 4.70 -20.59 39.40
CA ILE A 154 4.09 -21.02 40.68
C ILE A 154 3.45 -22.40 40.52
N GLU A 155 2.69 -22.63 39.45
CA GLU A 155 2.08 -23.92 39.13
C GLU A 155 3.13 -25.03 39.04
N LYS A 156 4.23 -24.79 38.31
CA LYS A 156 5.34 -25.74 38.19
C LYS A 156 6.00 -26.03 39.55
N ASN A 157 6.20 -25.00 40.38
CA ASN A 157 6.77 -25.15 41.71
C ASN A 157 5.85 -25.98 42.62
N LEU A 158 4.54 -25.70 42.63
CA LEU A 158 3.56 -26.48 43.39
C LEU A 158 3.53 -27.95 42.95
N ALA A 159 3.53 -28.20 41.63
CA ALA A 159 3.60 -29.56 41.11
C ALA A 159 4.88 -30.29 41.56
N SER A 160 6.04 -29.60 41.54
CA SER A 160 7.30 -30.18 42.02
C SER A 160 7.30 -30.44 43.53
N PHE A 161 6.70 -29.54 44.32
CA PHE A 161 6.59 -29.68 45.76
C PHE A 161 5.67 -30.84 46.14
N ASN A 162 4.53 -30.99 45.47
CA ASN A 162 3.63 -32.13 45.68
C ASN A 162 4.28 -33.47 45.34
N ARG A 163 5.10 -33.53 44.28
CA ARG A 163 5.90 -34.73 43.98
C ARG A 163 6.91 -35.02 45.09
N LEU A 164 7.66 -34.02 45.52
CA LEU A 164 8.65 -34.18 46.60
C LEU A 164 8.00 -34.62 47.92
N LEU A 165 6.83 -34.09 48.25
CA LEU A 165 6.03 -34.54 49.40
C LEU A 165 5.63 -36.01 49.25
N SER A 166 5.08 -36.39 48.10
CA SER A 166 4.64 -37.76 47.82
C SER A 166 5.82 -38.74 47.92
N ASP A 167 6.95 -38.40 47.30
CA ASP A 167 8.18 -39.19 47.33
C ASP A 167 8.72 -39.31 48.77
N THR A 168 8.69 -38.23 49.56
CA THR A 168 9.15 -38.25 50.96
C THR A 168 8.25 -39.13 51.83
N VAL A 169 6.94 -39.06 51.63
CA VAL A 169 5.95 -39.88 52.36
C VAL A 169 6.16 -41.37 52.04
N GLN A 170 6.34 -41.69 50.76
CA GLN A 170 6.60 -43.06 50.34
C GLN A 170 7.95 -43.58 50.86
N THR A 171 9.01 -42.78 50.78
CA THR A 171 10.37 -43.20 51.20
C THR A 171 10.50 -43.32 52.72
N SER A 172 9.90 -42.39 53.47
CA SER A 172 10.08 -42.31 54.92
C SER A 172 9.09 -43.18 55.69
N PHE A 173 7.87 -43.37 55.16
CA PHE A 173 6.80 -44.08 55.86
C PHE A 173 6.29 -45.33 55.13
N GLY A 174 6.71 -45.57 53.88
CA GLY A 174 6.31 -46.73 53.10
C GLY A 174 4.84 -46.69 52.66
N VAL A 175 4.25 -45.50 52.56
CA VAL A 175 2.84 -45.30 52.23
C VAL A 175 2.69 -44.39 51.00
N ASP A 176 1.72 -44.67 50.13
CA ASP A 176 1.60 -44.02 48.82
C ASP A 176 0.98 -42.62 48.88
N SER A 177 0.32 -42.25 49.98
CA SER A 177 -0.27 -40.92 50.16
C SER A 177 -0.22 -40.42 51.61
N ILE A 178 -0.38 -39.10 51.78
CA ILE A 178 -0.50 -38.45 53.09
C ILE A 178 -1.77 -38.90 53.81
N ASP A 179 -2.85 -39.13 53.08
CA ASP A 179 -4.12 -39.59 53.65
C ASP A 179 -3.98 -41.01 54.21
N ASP A 180 -3.28 -41.88 53.48
CA ASP A 180 -2.97 -43.23 53.94
C ASP A 180 -2.01 -43.22 55.15
N LEU A 181 -1.04 -42.30 55.19
CA LEU A 181 -0.20 -42.10 56.37
C LEU A 181 -1.03 -41.69 57.58
N CYS A 182 -1.97 -40.74 57.40
CA CYS A 182 -2.88 -40.31 58.46
C CYS A 182 -3.72 -41.48 58.97
N LEU A 183 -4.26 -42.31 58.08
CA LEU A 183 -5.03 -43.52 58.42
C LEU A 183 -4.18 -44.54 59.18
N LEU A 184 -2.96 -44.80 58.71
CA LEU A 184 -2.02 -45.73 59.36
C LEU A 184 -1.68 -45.29 60.80
N VAL A 185 -1.40 -44.00 61.00
CA VAL A 185 -1.16 -43.43 62.34
C VAL A 185 -2.39 -43.58 63.23
N LEU A 186 -3.59 -43.35 62.68
CA LEU A 186 -4.86 -43.47 63.40
C LEU A 186 -5.12 -44.92 63.85
N GLU A 187 -4.91 -45.90 62.96
CA GLU A 187 -5.05 -47.32 63.28
C GLU A 187 -4.02 -47.79 64.31
N ARG A 188 -2.76 -47.38 64.17
CA ARG A 188 -1.71 -47.69 65.15
C ARG A 188 -2.03 -47.10 66.52
N THR A 189 -2.50 -45.86 66.57
CA THR A 189 -2.88 -45.19 67.82
C THR A 189 -4.06 -45.90 68.49
N LYS A 190 -5.09 -46.30 67.74
CA LYS A 190 -6.22 -47.08 68.26
C LYS A 190 -5.79 -48.45 68.79
N SER A 191 -4.89 -49.13 68.09
CA SER A 191 -4.38 -50.43 68.50
C SER A 191 -3.55 -50.34 69.79
N LEU A 192 -2.71 -49.31 69.91
CA LEU A 192 -1.96 -49.00 71.12
C LEU A 192 -2.89 -48.70 72.31
N MET A 193 -3.96 -47.94 72.06
CA MET A 193 -4.97 -47.62 73.08
C MET A 193 -5.68 -48.88 73.60
N ARG A 194 -6.02 -49.83 72.71
CA ARG A 194 -6.56 -51.14 73.10
C ARG A 194 -5.59 -51.98 73.94
N LEU A 195 -4.33 -52.08 73.51
CA LEU A 195 -3.31 -52.80 74.27
C LEU A 195 -3.10 -52.17 75.67
N CYS A 196 -3.07 -50.84 75.76
CA CYS A 196 -2.97 -50.15 77.05
C CYS A 196 -4.19 -50.37 77.95
N SER A 197 -5.40 -50.52 77.40
CA SER A 197 -6.58 -50.91 78.19
C SER A 197 -6.51 -52.37 78.64
N GLU A 198 -6.08 -53.29 77.78
CA GLU A 198 -5.95 -54.71 78.14
C GLU A 198 -4.86 -54.94 79.20
N PHE A 199 -3.74 -54.22 79.13
CA PHE A 199 -2.72 -54.24 80.19
C PHE A 199 -3.21 -53.61 81.49
N ARG A 200 -4.10 -52.62 81.44
CA ARG A 200 -4.71 -52.03 82.63
C ARG A 200 -5.65 -53.03 83.29
N ASP A 201 -6.50 -53.68 82.52
CA ASP A 201 -7.46 -54.66 83.02
C ASP A 201 -6.77 -55.96 83.50
N GLY A 202 -5.61 -56.31 82.95
CA GLY A 202 -4.79 -57.44 83.38
C GLY A 202 -3.97 -57.21 84.66
N PHE A 203 -3.86 -55.97 85.15
CA PHE A 203 -3.22 -55.62 86.42
C PHE A 203 -4.23 -55.44 87.59
N ASP A 204 -5.53 -55.55 87.31
CA ASP A 204 -6.61 -55.56 88.32
C ASP A 204 -7.00 -57.00 88.74
N ILE A 205 -5.99 -57.82 89.13
CA ILE A 205 -6.16 -59.07 89.91
C ILE A 205 -5.40 -58.94 91.24
#